data_AF-A0A2J9IJ65-F1
#
_entry.id   AF-A0A2J9IJ65-F1
#
_cell.length_a   1.000
_cell.length_b   1.000
_cell.length_c   1.000
_cell.angle_alpha   90.00
_cell.angle_beta   90.00
_cell.angle_gamma   90.00
#
_symmetry.space_group_name_H-M   'P 1'
#
loop_
_entity.id
_entity.type
_entity.pdbx_description
1 polymer ?
#
loop_
_entity_poly.entity_id
_entity_poly.type
_entity_poly.pdbx_seq_one_letter_code
_entity_poly.pdbx_strand_id
1 'polypeptide(L)'
;MTPPQGWGPALTESLGIELWRIPLVVLTAVVVYLAFLLLLRVFGARLLTGLSAFDTVVIIMFGAVAGRVILGHPPTLATGLIGLLTLVLLEVVFGALTATARGQRVFTGRARVIVAHGRVLETARRRAHVNRPELHAALRRAGVTSMDQVACVVMEASGHLSVMRAGQPIDPELLDGVVGADEVLRPD
;
A
#
# COMPACT_ATOMS: atom_id res chain seq x y z
N MET A 1 -26.55 33.50 -28.74
CA MET A 1 -26.56 34.54 -27.70
C MET A 1 -25.14 34.71 -27.20
N THR A 2 -24.44 35.75 -27.64
CA THR A 2 -23.08 36.09 -27.16
C THR A 2 -23.19 36.96 -25.92
N PRO A 3 -22.46 36.68 -24.83
CA PRO A 3 -22.44 37.55 -23.67
C PRO A 3 -21.88 38.94 -24.06
N PRO A 4 -22.44 40.04 -23.52
CA PRO A 4 -22.14 41.42 -23.96
C PRO A 4 -20.69 41.85 -23.72
N GLN A 5 -19.89 41.04 -23.02
CA GLN A 5 -18.54 41.33 -22.56
C GLN A 5 -17.47 40.39 -23.18
N GLY A 6 -17.87 39.55 -24.16
CA GLY A 6 -17.02 38.50 -24.73
C GLY A 6 -17.00 37.23 -23.86
N TRP A 7 -16.55 36.11 -24.44
CA TRP A 7 -16.51 34.82 -23.74
C TRP A 7 -15.50 34.80 -22.58
N GLY A 8 -14.50 35.69 -22.59
CA GLY A 8 -13.47 35.76 -21.54
C GLY A 8 -14.05 35.91 -20.13
N PRO A 9 -14.73 37.03 -19.80
CA PRO A 9 -15.29 37.25 -18.46
C PRO A 9 -16.39 36.24 -18.09
N ALA A 10 -17.20 35.81 -19.06
CA ALA A 10 -18.25 34.81 -18.84
C ALA A 10 -17.67 33.42 -18.50
N LEU A 11 -16.54 33.04 -19.12
CA LEU A 11 -15.83 31.81 -18.81
C LEU A 11 -15.13 31.92 -17.44
N THR A 12 -14.57 33.08 -17.08
CA THR A 12 -13.96 33.25 -15.75
C THR A 12 -14.99 33.19 -14.62
N GLU A 13 -16.20 33.71 -14.85
CA GLU A 13 -17.28 33.71 -13.85
C GLU A 13 -17.96 32.34 -13.72
N SER A 14 -18.06 31.58 -14.82
CA SER A 14 -18.64 30.22 -14.79
C SER A 14 -17.65 29.12 -14.39
N LEU A 15 -16.35 29.27 -14.69
CA LEU A 15 -15.32 28.28 -14.38
C LEU A 15 -14.53 28.60 -13.11
N GLY A 16 -14.61 29.82 -12.59
CA GLY A 16 -13.83 30.25 -11.40
C GLY A 16 -12.31 30.20 -11.62
N ILE A 17 -11.86 30.14 -12.88
CA ILE A 17 -10.45 30.04 -13.26
C ILE A 17 -10.13 31.20 -14.19
N GLU A 18 -9.05 31.93 -13.89
CA GLU A 18 -8.55 32.96 -14.78
C GLU A 18 -7.93 32.31 -16.04
N LEU A 19 -8.44 32.67 -17.22
CA LEU A 19 -8.10 32.02 -18.50
C LEU A 19 -6.59 32.00 -18.80
N TRP A 20 -5.87 33.02 -18.31
CA TRP A 20 -4.42 33.15 -18.47
C TRP A 20 -3.60 32.10 -17.71
N ARG A 21 -4.21 31.38 -16.76
CA ARG A 21 -3.55 30.37 -15.92
C ARG A 21 -3.68 28.96 -16.47
N ILE A 22 -4.55 28.74 -17.45
CA ILE A 22 -4.75 27.44 -18.08
C ILE A 22 -3.42 26.81 -18.55
N PRO A 23 -2.51 27.53 -19.23
CA PRO A 23 -1.24 26.94 -19.69
C PRO A 23 -0.34 26.48 -18.53
N LEU A 24 -0.31 27.24 -17.44
CA LEU A 24 0.48 26.92 -16.24
C LEU A 24 -0.06 25.67 -15.54
N VAL A 25 -1.40 25.56 -15.43
CA VAL A 25 -2.06 24.39 -14.84
C VAL A 25 -1.81 23.15 -15.69
N VAL A 26 -1.91 23.25 -17.02
CA VAL A 26 -1.63 22.14 -17.95
C VAL A 26 -0.17 21.68 -17.82
N LEU A 27 0.80 22.60 -17.83
CA LEU A 27 2.21 22.26 -17.66
C LEU A 27 2.47 21.57 -16.31
N THR A 28 1.89 22.12 -15.23
CA THR A 28 2.02 21.54 -13.88
C THR A 28 1.43 20.14 -13.82
N ALA A 29 0.26 19.92 -14.42
CA ALA A 29 -0.38 18.60 -14.48
C ALA A 29 0.48 17.58 -15.24
N VAL A 30 1.09 17.98 -16.37
CA VAL A 30 2.00 17.12 -17.14
C VAL A 30 3.24 16.74 -16.32
N VAL A 31 3.87 17.71 -15.65
CA VAL A 31 5.06 17.45 -14.81
C VAL A 31 4.72 16.52 -13.65
N VAL A 32 3.61 16.77 -12.94
CA VAL A 32 3.15 15.90 -11.85
C VAL A 32 2.82 14.50 -12.38
N TYR A 33 2.16 14.39 -13.53
CA TYR A 33 1.89 13.09 -14.14
C TYR A 33 3.16 12.31 -14.46
N LEU A 34 4.16 12.95 -15.09
CA LEU A 34 5.45 12.31 -15.40
C LEU A 34 6.20 11.90 -14.12
N ALA A 35 6.14 12.72 -13.08
CA ALA A 35 6.72 12.37 -11.80
C ALA A 35 6.05 11.16 -11.14
N PHE A 36 4.72 11.07 -11.20
CA PHE A 36 3.99 9.91 -10.70
C PHE A 36 4.31 8.66 -11.52
N LEU A 37 4.47 8.77 -12.85
CA LEU A 37 4.94 7.66 -13.68
C LEU A 37 6.35 7.20 -13.29
N LEU A 38 7.26 8.14 -13.00
CA LEU A 38 8.59 7.81 -12.51
C LEU A 38 8.51 7.11 -11.15
N LEU A 39 7.66 7.63 -10.25
CA LEU A 39 7.41 7.08 -8.94
C LEU A 39 6.89 5.63 -9.06
N LEU A 40 5.84 5.41 -9.85
CA LEU A 40 5.31 4.09 -10.21
C LEU A 40 6.40 3.14 -10.73
N ARG A 41 7.33 3.65 -11.56
CA ARG A 41 8.45 2.85 -12.08
C ARG A 41 9.47 2.49 -11.01
N VAL A 42 9.72 3.37 -10.04
CA VAL A 42 10.57 3.11 -8.87
C VAL A 42 9.90 2.11 -7.91
N PHE A 43 8.59 2.25 -7.66
CA PHE A 43 7.80 1.32 -6.84
C PHE A 43 7.67 -0.07 -7.49
N GLY A 44 7.75 -0.15 -8.81
CA GLY A 44 7.99 -1.39 -9.57
C GLY A 44 7.00 -2.51 -9.27
N ALA A 45 7.52 -3.74 -9.14
CA ALA A 45 6.74 -4.96 -8.92
C ALA A 45 5.96 -4.98 -7.59
N ARG A 46 6.30 -4.12 -6.62
CA ARG A 46 5.67 -4.10 -5.29
C ARG A 46 4.18 -3.73 -5.36
N LEU A 47 3.82 -2.83 -6.29
CA LEU A 47 2.42 -2.47 -6.54
C LEU A 47 1.64 -3.60 -7.24
N LEU A 48 2.34 -4.50 -7.95
CA LEU A 48 1.75 -5.59 -8.73
C LEU A 48 1.63 -6.89 -7.92
N THR A 49 2.46 -7.09 -6.89
CA THR A 49 2.48 -8.30 -6.04
C THR A 49 1.52 -8.24 -4.83
N GLY A 50 0.78 -7.15 -4.68
CA GLY A 50 -0.16 -6.92 -3.58
C GLY A 50 0.25 -5.72 -2.74
N LEU A 51 -0.63 -4.73 -2.65
CA LEU A 51 -0.41 -3.51 -1.85
C LEU A 51 -0.50 -3.85 -0.36
N SER A 52 0.52 -3.48 0.40
CA SER A 52 0.36 -3.40 1.86
C SER A 52 -0.68 -2.34 2.20
N ALA A 53 -1.30 -2.47 3.38
CA ALA A 53 -2.11 -1.39 3.95
C ALA A 53 -1.33 -0.07 4.01
N PHE A 54 -0.01 -0.14 4.28
CA PHE A 54 0.85 1.04 4.27
C PHE A 54 0.98 1.66 2.88
N ASP A 55 1.26 0.86 1.85
CA ASP A 55 1.40 1.33 0.46
C ASP A 55 0.11 2.02 -0.01
N THR A 56 -1.04 1.51 0.42
CA THR A 56 -2.36 2.08 0.11
C THR A 56 -2.51 3.49 0.70
N VAL A 57 -2.11 3.70 1.97
CA VAL A 57 -2.16 5.02 2.61
C VAL A 57 -1.24 6.01 1.90
N VAL A 58 -0.03 5.57 1.55
CA VAL A 58 0.96 6.39 0.83
C VAL A 58 0.42 6.83 -0.54
N ILE A 59 -0.20 5.94 -1.31
CA ILE A 59 -0.82 6.27 -2.61
C ILE A 59 -1.92 7.32 -2.45
N ILE A 60 -2.78 7.19 -1.43
CA ILE A 60 -3.86 8.15 -1.15
C ILE A 60 -3.26 9.52 -0.81
N MET A 61 -2.22 9.57 0.03
CA MET A 61 -1.52 10.81 0.38
C MET A 61 -0.88 11.47 -0.84
N PHE A 62 -0.21 10.69 -1.70
CA PHE A 62 0.35 11.19 -2.96
C PHE A 62 -0.75 11.82 -3.82
N GLY A 63 -1.88 11.13 -4.02
CA GLY A 63 -3.00 11.64 -4.81
C GLY A 63 -3.56 12.96 -4.27
N ALA A 64 -3.73 13.08 -2.95
CA ALA A 64 -4.20 14.30 -2.31
C ALA A 64 -3.23 15.48 -2.51
N VAL A 65 -1.92 15.24 -2.37
CA VAL A 65 -0.88 16.24 -2.59
C VAL A 65 -0.82 16.66 -4.05
N ALA A 66 -0.86 15.71 -4.99
CA ALA A 66 -0.91 15.99 -6.42
C ALA A 66 -2.11 16.86 -6.81
N GLY A 67 -3.31 16.52 -6.31
CA GLY A 67 -4.51 17.32 -6.53
C GLY A 67 -4.35 18.74 -6.02
N ARG A 68 -3.78 18.92 -4.83
CA ARG A 68 -3.52 20.24 -4.24
C ARG A 68 -2.49 21.05 -5.04
N VAL A 69 -1.49 20.40 -5.61
CA VAL A 69 -0.46 21.06 -6.44
C VAL A 69 -1.04 21.53 -7.77
N ILE A 70 -1.91 20.74 -8.39
CA ILE A 70 -2.50 21.07 -9.71
C ILE A 70 -3.62 22.11 -9.57
N LEU A 71 -4.49 22.00 -8.55
CA LEU A 71 -5.68 22.85 -8.39
C LEU A 71 -5.52 23.99 -7.35
N GLY A 72 -4.43 23.99 -6.57
CA GLY A 72 -4.20 25.00 -5.53
C GLY A 72 -4.13 26.42 -6.08
N HIS A 73 -4.58 27.39 -5.28
CA HIS A 73 -4.52 28.82 -5.62
C HIS A 73 -3.52 29.55 -4.71
N PRO A 74 -2.40 30.10 -5.23
CA PRO A 74 -1.88 29.98 -6.60
C PRO A 74 -1.15 28.63 -6.84
N PRO A 75 -1.24 28.04 -8.04
CA PRO A 75 -0.53 26.81 -8.39
C PRO A 75 0.93 27.18 -8.56
N THR A 76 1.74 26.85 -7.56
CA THR A 76 3.16 27.17 -7.56
C THR A 76 3.92 25.91 -7.97
N LEU A 77 4.37 25.86 -9.22
CA LEU A 77 5.22 24.77 -9.74
C LEU A 77 6.39 24.45 -8.80
N ALA A 78 6.96 25.49 -8.17
CA ALA A 78 7.98 25.35 -7.13
C ALA A 78 7.49 24.56 -5.91
N THR A 79 6.30 24.86 -5.36
CA THR A 79 5.77 24.10 -4.20
C THR A 79 5.37 22.68 -4.60
N GLY A 80 4.92 22.48 -5.83
CA GLY A 80 4.67 21.17 -6.40
C GLY A 80 5.91 20.29 -6.49
N LEU A 81 6.98 20.84 -7.06
CA LEU A 81 8.25 20.14 -7.20
C LEU A 81 8.89 19.87 -5.85
N ILE A 82 8.88 20.85 -4.93
CA ILE A 82 9.37 20.68 -3.56
C ILE A 82 8.56 19.60 -2.82
N GLY A 83 7.23 19.66 -2.92
CA GLY A 83 6.34 18.68 -2.29
C GLY A 83 6.60 17.26 -2.79
N LEU A 84 6.62 17.09 -4.11
CA LEU A 84 6.93 15.81 -4.74
C LEU A 84 8.33 15.28 -4.34
N LEU A 85 9.34 16.13 -4.37
CA LEU A 85 10.72 15.74 -4.05
C LEU A 85 10.87 15.38 -2.57
N THR A 86 10.18 16.11 -1.69
CA THR A 86 10.06 15.77 -0.26
C THR A 86 9.40 14.41 -0.08
N LEU A 87 8.35 14.13 -0.85
CA LEU A 87 7.59 12.88 -0.78
C LEU A 87 8.42 11.68 -1.28
N VAL A 88 9.18 11.85 -2.36
CA VAL A 88 10.17 10.84 -2.82
C VAL A 88 11.26 10.62 -1.78
N LEU A 89 11.81 11.69 -1.20
CA LEU A 89 12.85 11.59 -0.17
C LEU A 89 12.34 10.84 1.06
N LEU A 90 11.11 11.15 1.49
CA LEU A 90 10.48 10.51 2.64
C LEU A 90 10.23 9.02 2.37
N GLU A 91 9.84 8.66 1.15
CA GLU A 91 9.69 7.26 0.75
C GLU A 91 11.03 6.51 0.76
N VAL A 92 12.10 7.11 0.23
CA VAL A 92 13.45 6.52 0.25
C VAL A 92 13.94 6.32 1.68
N VAL A 93 13.74 7.32 2.54
CA VAL A 93 14.06 7.23 3.97
C VAL A 93 13.24 6.13 4.64
N PHE A 94 11.94 6.06 4.36
CA PHE A 94 11.08 5.04 4.93
C PHE A 94 11.46 3.62 4.46
N GLY A 95 11.81 3.46 3.18
CA GLY A 95 12.36 2.22 2.62
C GLY A 95 13.65 1.80 3.32
N ALA A 96 14.58 2.74 3.55
CA ALA A 96 15.83 2.48 4.27
C ALA A 96 15.58 2.10 5.75
N LEU A 97 14.65 2.78 6.42
CA LEU A 97 14.26 2.47 7.80
C LEU A 97 13.66 1.07 7.88
N THR A 98 12.74 0.73 6.99
CA THR A 98 12.07 -0.57 6.94
C THR A 98 12.95 -1.70 6.40
N ALA A 99 14.09 -1.42 5.78
CA ALA A 99 15.07 -2.45 5.41
C ALA A 99 15.76 -3.10 6.63
N THR A 100 15.74 -2.44 7.79
CA THR A 100 16.34 -2.99 9.02
C THR A 100 15.32 -3.82 9.80
N ALA A 101 15.75 -4.91 10.43
CA ALA A 101 14.90 -5.75 11.30
C ALA A 101 14.21 -4.98 12.44
N ARG A 102 14.79 -3.86 12.91
CA ARG A 102 14.14 -2.95 13.88
C ARG A 102 13.05 -2.10 13.22
N GLY A 103 13.27 -1.60 12.01
CA GLY A 103 12.28 -0.81 11.30
C GLY A 103 11.08 -1.65 10.85
N GLN A 104 11.28 -2.86 10.34
CA GLN A 104 10.17 -3.77 10.05
C GLN A 104 9.28 -4.00 11.27
N ARG A 105 9.90 -4.21 12.44
CA ARG A 105 9.19 -4.41 13.70
C ARG A 105 8.36 -3.21 14.15
N VAL A 106 8.84 -2.00 13.89
CA VAL A 106 8.17 -0.76 14.30
C VAL A 106 7.10 -0.33 13.30
N PHE A 107 7.38 -0.49 12.01
CA PHE A 107 6.59 0.14 10.95
C PHE A 107 5.70 -0.83 10.16
N THR A 108 6.03 -2.12 10.07
CA THR A 108 5.35 -3.07 9.18
C THR A 108 4.59 -4.17 9.93
N GLY A 109 4.70 -4.23 11.26
CA GLY A 109 4.15 -5.34 12.03
C GLY A 109 4.97 -6.62 11.86
N ARG A 110 4.69 -7.65 12.67
CA ARG A 110 5.40 -8.93 12.61
C ARG A 110 4.54 -10.00 11.97
N ALA A 111 5.15 -10.81 11.10
CA ALA A 111 4.53 -12.04 10.63
C ALA A 111 4.20 -12.94 11.83
N ARG A 112 3.03 -13.58 11.80
CA ARG A 112 2.53 -14.39 12.92
C ARG A 112 1.77 -15.61 12.43
N VAL A 113 2.09 -16.77 13.00
CA VAL A 113 1.32 -18.00 12.78
C VAL A 113 -0.05 -17.85 13.44
N ILE A 114 -1.11 -18.09 12.67
CA ILE A 114 -2.50 -18.07 13.15
C ILE A 114 -3.19 -19.44 13.07
N VAL A 115 -2.63 -20.35 12.28
CA VAL A 115 -3.04 -21.77 12.21
C VAL A 115 -1.78 -22.60 12.18
N ALA A 116 -1.73 -23.68 12.95
CA ALA A 116 -0.65 -24.66 12.96
C ALA A 116 -1.27 -26.07 12.96
N HIS A 117 -0.85 -26.93 12.04
CA HIS A 117 -1.29 -28.33 11.91
C HIS A 117 -2.81 -28.50 11.97
N GLY A 118 -3.53 -27.73 11.15
CA GLY A 118 -5.01 -27.70 11.13
C GLY A 118 -5.68 -27.07 12.35
N ARG A 119 -4.94 -26.74 13.42
CA ARG A 119 -5.46 -26.10 14.63
C ARG A 119 -5.38 -24.57 14.51
N VAL A 120 -6.52 -23.90 14.66
CA VAL A 120 -6.57 -22.43 14.72
C VAL A 120 -6.05 -21.94 16.07
N LEU A 121 -5.01 -21.12 16.06
CA LEU A 121 -4.46 -20.48 17.25
C LEU A 121 -5.30 -19.23 17.57
N GLU A 122 -6.41 -19.40 18.31
CA GLU A 122 -7.40 -18.32 18.52
C GLU A 122 -6.81 -17.06 19.18
N THR A 123 -5.85 -17.20 20.10
CA THR A 123 -5.15 -16.06 20.71
C THR A 123 -4.31 -15.30 19.68
N ALA A 124 -3.57 -16.01 18.84
CA ALA A 124 -2.76 -15.42 17.78
C ALA A 124 -3.63 -14.76 16.70
N ARG A 125 -4.70 -15.43 16.26
CA ARG A 125 -5.69 -14.93 15.30
C ARG A 125 -6.33 -13.62 15.79
N ARG A 126 -6.78 -13.58 17.05
CA ARG A 126 -7.38 -12.38 17.66
C ARG A 126 -6.38 -11.23 17.73
N ARG A 127 -5.13 -11.48 18.13
CA ARG A 127 -4.08 -10.45 18.14
C ARG A 127 -3.72 -9.96 16.75
N ALA A 128 -3.89 -10.79 15.73
CA ALA A 128 -3.71 -10.45 14.32
C ALA A 128 -4.96 -9.78 13.70
N HIS A 129 -6.05 -9.60 14.47
CA HIS A 129 -7.32 -9.04 14.02
C HIS A 129 -7.93 -9.75 12.78
N VAL A 130 -7.59 -11.02 12.56
CA VAL A 130 -8.07 -11.80 11.42
C VAL A 130 -9.41 -12.41 11.76
N ASN A 131 -10.46 -12.16 10.99
CA ASN A 131 -11.75 -12.78 11.23
C ASN A 131 -11.85 -14.20 10.63
N ARG A 132 -12.72 -15.06 11.17
CA ARG A 132 -12.94 -16.41 10.61
C ARG A 132 -13.33 -16.39 9.12
N PRO A 133 -14.20 -15.48 8.64
CA PRO A 133 -14.52 -15.38 7.22
C PRO A 133 -13.31 -15.04 6.35
N GLU A 134 -12.39 -14.18 6.82
CA GLU A 134 -11.16 -13.82 6.11
C GLU A 134 -10.21 -15.02 6.02
N LEU A 135 -10.02 -15.74 7.13
CA LEU A 135 -9.25 -16.98 7.16
C LEU A 135 -9.83 -18.00 6.17
N HIS A 136 -11.14 -18.24 6.21
CA HIS A 136 -11.80 -19.17 5.29
C HIS A 136 -11.67 -18.71 3.82
N ALA A 137 -11.74 -17.41 3.56
CA ALA A 137 -11.53 -16.88 2.21
C ALA A 137 -10.07 -17.08 1.73
N ALA A 138 -9.08 -16.93 2.61
CA ALA A 138 -7.69 -17.23 2.29
C ALA A 138 -7.48 -18.72 2.00
N LEU A 139 -8.05 -19.61 2.82
CA LEU A 139 -8.00 -21.06 2.59
C LEU A 139 -8.64 -21.44 1.24
N ARG A 140 -9.81 -20.87 0.90
CA ARG A 140 -10.45 -21.08 -0.40
C ARG A 140 -9.60 -20.58 -1.57
N ARG A 141 -9.00 -19.40 -1.45
CA ARG A 141 -8.07 -18.87 -2.48
C ARG A 141 -6.85 -19.76 -2.67
N ALA A 142 -6.36 -20.36 -1.58
CA ALA A 142 -5.27 -21.32 -1.62
C ALA A 142 -5.71 -22.72 -2.09
N GLY A 143 -7.00 -22.93 -2.42
CA GLY A 143 -7.56 -24.22 -2.86
C GLY A 143 -7.64 -25.30 -1.77
N VAL A 144 -7.62 -24.91 -0.50
CA VAL A 144 -7.72 -25.82 0.65
C VAL A 144 -9.19 -26.18 0.87
N THR A 145 -9.48 -27.46 1.00
CA THR A 145 -10.85 -27.97 1.19
C THR A 145 -11.11 -28.53 2.60
N SER A 146 -10.07 -28.88 3.35
CA SER A 146 -10.14 -29.27 4.77
C SER A 146 -9.00 -28.64 5.56
N MET A 147 -9.22 -28.37 6.85
CA MET A 147 -8.18 -27.87 7.76
C MET A 147 -7.02 -28.85 7.93
N ASP A 148 -7.24 -30.15 7.75
CA ASP A 148 -6.19 -31.18 7.86
C ASP A 148 -5.13 -31.06 6.75
N GLN A 149 -5.45 -30.35 5.65
CA GLN A 149 -4.51 -30.07 4.57
C GLN A 149 -3.60 -28.87 4.87
N VAL A 150 -3.76 -28.22 6.03
CA VAL A 150 -3.06 -26.99 6.38
C VAL A 150 -1.95 -27.29 7.38
N ALA A 151 -0.69 -27.12 6.96
CA ALA A 151 0.45 -27.18 7.87
C ALA A 151 0.53 -25.91 8.70
N CYS A 152 0.43 -24.73 8.07
CA CYS A 152 0.29 -23.49 8.80
C CYS A 152 -0.35 -22.40 7.96
N VAL A 153 -0.89 -21.39 8.64
CA VAL A 153 -1.28 -20.11 8.04
C VAL A 153 -0.56 -19.01 8.77
N VAL A 154 0.15 -18.18 8.02
CA VAL A 154 0.89 -17.03 8.53
C VAL A 154 0.17 -15.76 8.11
N MET A 155 -0.11 -14.89 9.08
CA MET A 155 -0.45 -13.50 8.82
C MET A 155 0.84 -12.75 8.56
N GLU A 156 1.03 -12.26 7.34
CA GLU A 156 2.19 -11.50 6.92
C GLU A 156 2.14 -10.06 7.44
N ALA A 157 3.31 -9.43 7.51
CA ALA A 157 3.45 -8.01 7.83
C ALA A 157 2.70 -7.11 6.81
N SER A 158 2.49 -7.59 5.58
CA SER A 158 1.69 -6.91 4.57
C SER A 158 0.18 -6.89 4.86
N GLY A 159 -0.28 -7.74 5.79
CA GLY A 159 -1.71 -7.98 6.04
C GLY A 159 -2.30 -9.13 5.20
N HIS A 160 -1.49 -9.77 4.36
CA HIS A 160 -1.90 -10.95 3.61
C HIS A 160 -1.78 -12.23 4.44
N LEU A 161 -2.59 -13.23 4.07
CA LEU A 161 -2.54 -14.56 4.67
C LEU A 161 -1.80 -15.51 3.73
N SER A 162 -0.66 -16.03 4.17
CA SER A 162 0.10 -17.08 3.50
C SER A 162 -0.36 -18.44 4.01
N VAL A 163 -0.71 -19.35 3.09
CA VAL A 163 -1.21 -20.69 3.44
C VAL A 163 -0.19 -21.72 2.98
N MET A 164 0.34 -22.51 3.92
CA MET A 164 1.26 -23.61 3.64
C MET A 164 0.54 -24.94 3.86
N ARG A 165 0.55 -25.81 2.85
CA ARG A 165 -0.15 -27.10 2.90
C ARG A 165 0.67 -28.17 3.60
N ALA A 166 -0.02 -29.09 4.25
CA ALA A 166 0.57 -30.30 4.82
C ALA A 166 1.07 -31.24 3.71
N GLY A 167 2.04 -32.09 4.03
CA GLY A 167 2.59 -33.11 3.13
C GLY A 167 3.88 -32.74 2.41
N GLN A 168 4.39 -31.52 2.58
CA GLN A 168 5.75 -31.15 2.19
C GLN A 168 6.55 -30.67 3.40
N PRO A 169 7.83 -31.04 3.52
CA PRO A 169 8.68 -30.51 4.57
C PRO A 169 8.80 -29.00 4.41
N ILE A 170 8.51 -28.27 5.48
CA ILE A 170 8.68 -26.81 5.54
C ILE A 170 10.11 -26.54 5.98
N ASP A 171 10.86 -25.81 5.15
CA ASP A 171 12.18 -25.33 5.53
C ASP A 171 12.05 -24.35 6.72
N PRO A 172 12.72 -24.60 7.86
CA PRO A 172 12.69 -23.72 9.01
C PRO A 172 13.09 -22.27 8.71
N GLU A 173 13.93 -22.03 7.70
CA GLU A 173 14.33 -20.68 7.31
C GLU A 173 13.13 -19.84 6.83
N LEU A 174 12.11 -20.47 6.24
CA LEU A 174 10.90 -19.76 5.79
C LEU A 174 10.05 -19.21 6.94
N LEU A 175 10.25 -19.72 8.15
CA LEU A 175 9.55 -19.29 9.36
C LEU A 175 10.42 -18.42 10.27
N ASP A 176 11.62 -18.04 9.83
CA ASP A 176 12.49 -17.18 10.63
C ASP A 176 11.84 -15.80 10.88
N GLY A 177 11.93 -15.32 12.12
CA GLY A 177 11.29 -14.08 12.55
C GLY A 177 9.75 -14.12 12.64
N VAL A 178 9.10 -15.23 12.28
CA VAL A 178 7.64 -15.39 12.41
C VAL A 178 7.28 -15.71 13.86
N VAL A 179 6.39 -14.91 14.44
CA VAL A 179 5.92 -15.14 15.81
C VAL A 179 5.04 -16.39 15.85
N GLY A 180 5.39 -17.37 16.69
CA GLY A 180 4.67 -18.65 16.80
C GLY A 180 5.15 -19.73 15.83
N ALA A 181 6.33 -19.56 15.21
CA ALA A 181 6.94 -20.57 14.34
C ALA A 181 7.20 -21.91 15.05
N ASP A 182 7.43 -21.87 16.35
CA ASP A 182 7.64 -23.01 17.23
C ASP A 182 6.44 -23.99 17.24
N GLU A 183 5.21 -23.47 17.19
CA GLU A 183 3.97 -24.29 17.10
C GLU A 183 3.87 -25.07 15.78
N VAL A 184 4.61 -24.67 14.75
CA VAL A 184 4.65 -25.35 13.45
C VAL A 184 5.81 -26.33 13.38
N LEU A 185 7.00 -25.94 13.86
CA LEU A 185 8.21 -26.75 13.76
C LEU A 185 8.31 -27.87 14.82
N ARG A 186 7.57 -27.75 15.93
CA ARG A 186 7.50 -28.77 16.99
C ARG A 186 6.03 -29.08 17.28
N PRO A 187 5.40 -29.97 16.49
CA PRO A 187 4.07 -30.47 16.84
C PRO A 187 4.17 -31.26 18.15
N ASP A 188 3.44 -30.84 19.18
CA ASP A 188 3.18 -31.61 20.40
C ASP A 188 2.45 -32.94 20.08
#